data_AF-A0A1F9LJA0-F1
#
_entry.id   AF-A0A1F9LJA0-F1
#
_cell.length_a   1.000
_cell.length_b   1.000
_cell.length_c   1.000
_cell.angle_alpha   90.00
_cell.angle_beta   90.00
_cell.angle_gamma   90.00
#
_symmetry.space_group_name_H-M   'P 1'
#
loop_
_entity.id
_entity.type
_entity.pdbx_description
1 polymer ?
#
loop_
_entity_poly.entity_id
_entity_poly.type
_entity_poly.pdbx_seq_one_letter_code
_entity_poly.pdbx_strand_id
1 'polypeptide(L)'
;MAKRATVTVTKGKEKGRKVVLEPSTCKVIGRRIDLGSLGNDQTVIVKDRLDLREDEILKINSILLANKIGQFEDFSKLESSFRRTGDFILDDESISRLHAMVFHTGEYVGIIDLASTNGTIVDGAKIEVARLAEGSTIRLGGTSMVFNETEL
;
A
#
# COMPACT_ATOMS: atom_id res chain seq x y z
N MET A 1 23.94 -5.71 2.11
CA MET A 1 22.62 -5.90 2.75
C MET A 1 21.74 -4.75 2.31
N ALA A 2 20.55 -5.00 1.76
CA ALA A 2 19.63 -3.92 1.41
C ALA A 2 19.06 -3.28 2.69
N LYS A 3 18.95 -1.95 2.69
CA LYS A 3 18.49 -1.16 3.85
C LYS A 3 16.99 -1.32 4.05
N ARG A 4 16.50 -1.03 5.25
CA ARG A 4 15.05 -0.95 5.52
C ARG A 4 14.51 0.41 5.11
N ALA A 5 13.25 0.42 4.71
CA ALA A 5 12.52 1.64 4.37
C ALA A 5 11.47 1.98 5.42
N THR A 6 11.27 3.28 5.63
CA THR A 6 10.25 3.78 6.55
C THR A 6 9.35 4.81 5.87
N VAL A 7 8.04 4.60 5.92
CA VAL A 7 7.06 5.64 5.58
C VAL A 7 6.41 6.13 6.87
N THR A 8 6.59 7.41 7.21
CA THR A 8 6.12 7.99 8.49
C THR A 8 4.90 8.86 8.25
N VAL A 9 3.84 8.70 9.05
CA VAL A 9 2.69 9.60 9.04
C VAL A 9 3.08 10.96 9.60
N THR A 10 2.98 12.01 8.79
CA THR A 10 3.35 13.38 9.16
C THR A 10 2.13 14.26 9.47
N LYS A 11 0.95 13.91 8.95
CA LYS A 11 -0.34 14.58 9.21
C LYS A 11 -1.48 13.57 9.25
N GLY A 12 -2.43 13.76 10.16
CA GLY A 12 -3.59 12.89 10.38
C GLY A 12 -3.70 12.50 11.85
N LYS A 13 -4.77 11.75 12.20
CA LYS A 13 -4.99 11.27 13.58
C LYS A 13 -3.83 10.41 14.09
N GLU A 14 -3.22 9.66 13.18
CA GLU A 14 -2.18 8.67 13.45
C GLU A 14 -0.75 9.21 13.26
N LYS A 15 -0.55 10.53 13.40
CA LYS A 15 0.75 11.19 13.21
C LYS A 15 1.84 10.53 14.06
N GLY A 16 2.99 10.25 13.44
CA GLY A 16 4.15 9.61 14.06
C GLY A 16 4.20 8.09 13.89
N ARG A 17 3.09 7.43 13.53
CA ARG A 17 3.11 6.01 13.18
C ARG A 17 3.91 5.77 11.90
N LYS A 18 4.49 4.58 11.80
CA LYS A 18 5.46 4.23 10.75
C LYS A 18 5.09 2.91 10.08
N VAL A 19 5.20 2.90 8.75
CA VAL A 19 5.26 1.68 7.95
C VAL A 19 6.72 1.33 7.78
N VAL A 20 7.14 0.18 8.28
CA VAL A 20 8.51 -0.33 8.10
C VAL A 20 8.47 -1.45 7.07
N LEU A 21 9.32 -1.36 6.06
CA LEU A 21 9.46 -2.33 4.99
C LEU A 21 10.88 -2.89 5.00
N GLU A 22 10.97 -4.20 5.15
CA GLU A 22 12.21 -4.94 4.89
C GLU A 22 12.32 -5.24 3.40
N PRO A 23 13.53 -5.49 2.86
CA PRO A 23 13.71 -5.94 1.49
C PRO A 23 12.82 -7.13 1.12
N SER A 24 12.28 -7.09 -0.10
CA SER A 24 11.36 -8.10 -0.64
C SER A 24 10.07 -8.27 0.18
N THR A 25 9.57 -7.18 0.78
CA THR A 25 8.30 -7.19 1.52
C THR A 25 7.34 -6.11 1.04
N CYS A 26 6.06 -6.30 1.36
CA CYS A 26 5.02 -5.31 1.13
C CYS A 26 4.09 -5.17 2.36
N LYS A 27 3.39 -4.03 2.40
CA LYS A 27 2.32 -3.75 3.36
C LYS A 27 1.19 -3.01 2.65
N VAL A 28 -0.05 -3.44 2.90
CA VAL A 28 -1.24 -2.73 2.42
C VAL A 28 -1.59 -1.63 3.43
N ILE A 29 -1.98 -0.47 2.92
CA ILE A 29 -2.47 0.67 3.68
C ILE A 29 -3.96 0.81 3.40
N GLY A 30 -4.74 0.93 4.48
CA GLY A 30 -6.19 1.02 4.39
C GLY A 30 -6.81 1.54 5.68
N ARG A 31 -8.14 1.65 5.70
CA ARG A 31 -8.87 1.97 6.94
C ARG A 31 -9.44 0.75 7.63
N ARG A 32 -9.74 0.89 8.92
CA ARG A 32 -10.37 -0.19 9.70
C ARG A 32 -11.69 -0.61 9.08
N ILE A 33 -11.95 -1.91 9.16
CA ILE A 33 -13.24 -2.48 8.82
C ILE A 33 -13.90 -2.85 10.14
N ASP A 34 -14.95 -2.12 10.51
CA ASP A 34 -15.78 -2.50 11.64
C ASP A 34 -16.66 -3.70 11.23
N LEU A 35 -16.06 -4.88 11.28
CA LEU A 35 -16.77 -6.15 11.30
C LEU A 35 -16.70 -6.63 12.74
N GLY A 36 -17.83 -6.54 13.45
CA GLY A 36 -17.95 -6.83 14.88
C GLY A 36 -17.68 -8.27 15.32
N SER A 37 -16.75 -9.02 14.69
CA SER A 37 -16.34 -10.38 15.09
C SER A 37 -14.98 -10.84 14.54
N LEU A 38 -14.10 -9.96 14.04
CA LEU A 38 -12.79 -10.38 13.50
C LEU A 38 -11.64 -9.65 14.21
N GLY A 39 -10.61 -10.41 14.57
CA GLY A 39 -9.47 -9.97 15.35
C GLY A 39 -8.78 -8.72 14.77
N ASN A 40 -8.16 -7.97 15.69
CA ASN A 40 -7.66 -6.60 15.61
C ASN A 40 -6.64 -6.26 14.50
N ASP A 41 -6.21 -7.21 13.67
CA ASP A 41 -5.07 -7.05 12.76
C ASP A 41 -5.35 -7.40 11.28
N GLN A 42 -6.61 -7.41 10.81
CA GLN A 42 -6.92 -7.72 9.40
C GLN A 42 -7.97 -6.80 8.76
N THR A 43 -7.74 -6.41 7.50
CA THR A 43 -8.80 -5.89 6.61
C THR A 43 -9.55 -7.04 5.96
N VAL A 44 -10.80 -7.27 6.37
CA VAL A 44 -11.73 -8.20 5.70
C VAL A 44 -12.78 -7.47 4.86
N ILE A 45 -12.78 -7.69 3.54
CA ILE A 45 -13.88 -7.27 2.66
C ILE A 45 -15.07 -8.23 2.86
N VAL A 46 -16.27 -7.71 3.14
CA VAL A 46 -17.48 -8.54 3.23
C VAL A 46 -18.56 -8.04 2.26
N LYS A 47 -19.03 -9.00 1.46
CA LYS A 47 -20.32 -9.10 0.76
C LYS A 47 -20.56 -8.11 -0.38
N ASP A 48 -19.98 -8.38 -1.55
CA ASP A 48 -20.81 -8.98 -2.59
C ASP A 48 -19.94 -9.53 -3.73
N ARG A 49 -19.98 -10.85 -3.85
CA ARG A 49 -19.45 -11.66 -4.97
C ARG A 49 -17.96 -11.58 -5.23
N LEU A 50 -17.14 -12.16 -4.36
CA LEU A 50 -15.97 -12.98 -4.72
C LEU A 50 -15.25 -13.39 -3.43
N ASP A 51 -15.36 -14.68 -3.07
CA ASP A 51 -14.59 -15.32 -1.99
C ASP A 51 -13.14 -15.50 -2.44
N LEU A 52 -12.47 -14.38 -2.72
CA LEU A 52 -11.10 -14.37 -3.16
C LEU A 52 -10.20 -14.11 -1.96
N ARG A 53 -9.19 -14.97 -1.83
CA ARG A 53 -8.12 -14.81 -0.83
C ARG A 53 -7.37 -13.52 -1.10
N GLU A 54 -6.67 -13.03 -0.09
CA GLU A 54 -5.98 -11.75 -0.14
C GLU A 54 -4.96 -11.63 -1.29
N ASP A 55 -4.32 -12.74 -1.65
CA ASP A 55 -3.43 -12.87 -2.80
C ASP A 55 -4.17 -12.85 -4.13
N GLU A 56 -5.42 -13.31 -4.17
CA GLU A 56 -6.25 -13.28 -5.38
C GLU A 56 -6.77 -11.87 -5.70
N ILE A 57 -6.93 -11.01 -4.69
CA ILE A 57 -7.31 -9.61 -4.86
C ILE A 57 -6.12 -8.77 -5.38
N LEU A 58 -4.92 -9.02 -4.85
CA LEU A 58 -3.69 -8.40 -5.35
C LEU A 58 -3.39 -8.82 -6.80
N LYS A 59 -3.67 -10.09 -7.18
CA LYS A 59 -3.64 -10.57 -8.58
C LYS A 59 -4.58 -9.79 -9.48
N ILE A 60 -5.82 -9.59 -9.06
CA ILE A 60 -6.82 -8.90 -9.89
C ILE A 60 -6.43 -7.43 -10.10
N ASN A 61 -6.01 -6.74 -9.04
CA ASN A 61 -5.61 -5.34 -9.16
C ASN A 61 -4.31 -5.17 -9.96
N SER A 62 -3.35 -6.09 -9.83
CA SER A 62 -2.12 -6.06 -10.63
C SER A 62 -2.34 -6.36 -12.12
N ILE A 63 -3.25 -7.27 -12.46
CA ILE A 63 -3.64 -7.55 -13.85
C ILE A 63 -4.42 -6.37 -14.47
N LEU A 64 -5.30 -5.73 -13.70
CA LEU A 64 -6.04 -4.54 -14.15
C LEU A 64 -5.12 -3.34 -14.44
N LEU A 65 -4.04 -3.19 -13.65
CA LEU A 65 -3.04 -2.14 -13.84
C LEU A 65 -2.08 -2.44 -15.00
N ALA A 66 -1.63 -3.69 -15.15
CA ALA A 66 -0.78 -4.11 -16.28
C ALA A 66 -1.47 -3.88 -17.64
N ASN A 67 -2.76 -4.15 -17.75
CA ASN A 67 -3.54 -3.94 -18.98
C ASN A 67 -3.79 -2.47 -19.33
N LYS A 68 -3.70 -1.56 -18.35
CA LYS A 68 -3.92 -0.12 -18.56
C LYS A 68 -2.65 0.66 -18.90
N ILE A 69 -1.50 0.24 -18.38
CA ILE A 69 -0.26 1.04 -18.41
C ILE A 69 0.64 0.69 -19.62
N GLY A 70 0.43 -0.44 -20.30
CA GLY A 70 1.07 -0.76 -21.58
C GLY A 70 2.61 -0.79 -21.56
N GLN A 71 3.24 -0.79 -20.39
CA GLN A 71 4.70 -0.62 -20.23
C GLN A 71 5.34 -1.55 -19.18
N PHE A 72 4.62 -2.54 -18.65
CA PHE A 72 5.19 -3.51 -17.71
C PHE A 72 4.96 -4.94 -18.20
N GLU A 73 6.05 -5.59 -18.64
CA GLU A 73 5.97 -6.84 -19.40
C GLU A 73 5.64 -8.09 -18.57
N ASP A 74 5.73 -8.09 -17.24
CA ASP A 74 5.49 -9.33 -16.49
C ASP A 74 5.11 -9.15 -15.01
N PHE A 75 3.89 -8.67 -14.74
CA PHE A 75 3.34 -8.54 -13.38
C PHE A 75 3.01 -9.89 -12.72
N SER A 76 2.91 -10.97 -13.49
CA SER A 76 2.63 -12.33 -12.99
C SER A 76 3.69 -12.84 -12.00
N LYS A 77 4.90 -12.25 -12.04
CA LYS A 77 6.02 -12.53 -11.12
C LYS A 77 6.05 -11.63 -9.88
N LEU A 78 5.27 -10.55 -9.83
CA LEU A 78 5.32 -9.58 -8.72
C LEU A 78 4.70 -10.15 -7.43
N GLU A 79 3.63 -10.93 -7.58
CA GLU A 79 2.90 -11.64 -6.52
C GLU A 79 3.78 -12.64 -5.75
N SER A 80 4.67 -13.35 -6.45
CA SER A 80 5.59 -14.30 -5.84
C SER A 80 6.86 -13.65 -5.30
N SER A 81 7.06 -12.34 -5.53
CA SER A 81 8.30 -11.64 -5.20
C SER A 81 8.31 -10.93 -3.84
N PHE A 82 7.14 -10.59 -3.27
CA PHE A 82 7.07 -9.83 -2.01
C PHE A 82 6.28 -10.53 -0.91
N ARG A 83 6.92 -10.70 0.25
CA ARG A 83 6.27 -11.20 1.45
C ARG A 83 5.44 -10.10 2.12
N ARG A 84 4.13 -10.30 2.27
CA ARG A 84 3.28 -9.40 3.07
C ARG A 84 3.59 -9.54 4.55
N THR A 85 3.89 -8.43 5.22
CA THR A 85 4.32 -8.42 6.64
C THR A 85 3.28 -7.80 7.59
N GLY A 86 2.02 -7.77 7.17
CA GLY A 86 0.89 -7.19 7.91
C GLY A 86 0.53 -5.78 7.47
N ASP A 87 -0.73 -5.43 7.67
CA ASP A 87 -1.31 -4.20 7.13
C ASP A 87 -1.11 -2.99 8.02
N PHE A 88 -1.20 -1.83 7.39
CA PHE A 88 -1.12 -0.55 8.07
C PHE A 88 -2.48 0.14 8.04
N ILE A 89 -3.18 0.03 9.16
CA ILE A 89 -4.53 0.55 9.32
C ILE A 89 -4.48 2.00 9.82
N LEU A 90 -5.17 2.89 9.11
CA LEU A 90 -5.33 4.30 9.43
C LEU A 90 -6.79 4.58 9.83
N ASP A 91 -6.97 5.38 10.88
CA ASP A 91 -8.29 5.91 11.26
C ASP A 91 -8.58 7.20 10.46
N ASP A 92 -8.95 7.03 9.20
CA ASP A 92 -9.34 8.11 8.30
C ASP A 92 -10.47 7.61 7.39
N GLU A 93 -11.65 8.21 7.52
CA GLU A 93 -12.85 7.82 6.76
C GLU A 93 -12.70 8.09 5.26
N SER A 94 -11.82 9.01 4.88
CA SER A 94 -11.52 9.32 3.49
C SER A 94 -10.53 8.34 2.85
N ILE A 95 -10.00 7.40 3.64
CA ILE A 95 -9.18 6.30 3.15
C ILE A 95 -10.06 5.08 2.86
N SER A 96 -9.75 4.41 1.75
CA SER A 96 -10.47 3.20 1.33
C SER A 96 -10.04 2.02 2.20
N ARG A 97 -10.90 1.02 2.34
CA ARG A 97 -10.60 -0.17 3.16
C ARG A 97 -9.32 -0.88 2.68
N LEU A 98 -9.18 -1.03 1.37
CA LEU A 98 -7.92 -1.28 0.68
C LEU A 98 -7.65 -0.03 -0.16
N HIS A 99 -6.61 0.74 0.16
CA HIS A 99 -6.37 2.02 -0.51
C HIS A 99 -5.11 1.99 -1.36
N ALA A 100 -3.99 1.59 -0.76
CA ALA A 100 -2.72 1.50 -1.46
C ALA A 100 -1.88 0.34 -0.91
N MET A 101 -0.88 -0.11 -1.67
CA MET A 101 0.15 -1.01 -1.17
C MET A 101 1.51 -0.35 -1.36
N VAL A 102 2.34 -0.38 -0.32
CA VAL A 102 3.75 -0.02 -0.39
C VAL A 102 4.61 -1.29 -0.39
N PHE A 103 5.67 -1.30 -1.18
CA PHE A 103 6.53 -2.47 -1.37
C PHE A 103 7.99 -2.07 -1.49
N HIS A 104 8.88 -2.97 -1.07
CA HIS A 104 10.33 -2.81 -1.15
C HIS A 104 10.92 -3.96 -1.97
N THR A 105 11.54 -3.66 -3.11
CA THR A 105 12.09 -4.70 -4.00
C THR A 105 13.42 -5.26 -3.52
N GLY A 106 14.15 -4.46 -2.78
CA GLY A 106 15.55 -4.67 -2.40
C GLY A 106 16.44 -3.57 -2.98
N GLU A 107 16.00 -3.01 -4.11
CA GLU A 107 16.68 -1.92 -4.83
C GLU A 107 15.92 -0.60 -4.75
N TYR A 108 14.60 -0.66 -4.61
CA TYR A 108 13.75 0.52 -4.50
C TYR A 108 12.47 0.25 -3.72
N VAL A 109 11.84 1.34 -3.31
CA VAL A 109 10.52 1.35 -2.68
C VAL A 109 9.51 1.91 -3.67
N GLY A 110 8.34 1.30 -3.75
CA GLY A 110 7.24 1.78 -4.56
C GLY A 110 5.91 1.77 -3.82
N ILE A 111 4.93 2.43 -4.42
CA ILE A 111 3.55 2.46 -3.99
C ILE A 111 2.63 2.23 -5.19
N ILE A 112 1.53 1.51 -4.96
CA ILE A 112 0.49 1.24 -5.95
C ILE A 112 -0.88 1.57 -5.34
N ASP A 113 -1.73 2.26 -6.10
CA ASP A 113 -3.11 2.52 -5.72
C ASP A 113 -3.96 1.27 -5.99
N LEU A 114 -4.78 0.86 -5.02
CA LEU A 114 -5.61 -0.34 -5.10
C LEU A 114 -7.05 0.01 -5.49
N ALA A 115 -7.21 0.81 -6.54
CA ALA A 115 -8.48 1.35 -7.02
C ALA A 115 -9.24 2.12 -5.93
N SER A 116 -8.53 3.00 -5.23
CA SER A 116 -9.08 3.73 -4.11
C SER A 116 -10.03 4.85 -4.55
N THR A 117 -10.99 5.19 -3.70
CA THR A 117 -12.05 6.17 -4.02
C THR A 117 -11.48 7.56 -4.29
N ASN A 118 -10.56 8.01 -3.43
CA ASN A 118 -9.96 9.35 -3.53
C ASN A 118 -8.63 9.33 -4.31
N GLY A 119 -8.09 8.14 -4.59
CA GLY A 119 -6.78 7.93 -5.17
C GLY A 119 -5.63 8.19 -4.21
N THR A 120 -4.48 7.65 -4.61
CA THR A 120 -3.18 7.88 -3.99
C THR A 120 -2.47 9.06 -4.67
N ILE A 121 -1.92 9.97 -3.87
CA ILE A 121 -1.17 11.13 -4.38
C ILE A 121 0.27 11.04 -3.88
N VAL A 122 1.23 11.15 -4.80
CA VAL A 122 2.67 11.19 -4.51
C VAL A 122 3.24 12.49 -5.10
N ASP A 123 3.92 13.28 -4.27
CA ASP A 123 4.55 14.56 -4.66
C ASP A 123 3.61 15.51 -5.43
N GLY A 124 2.34 15.54 -5.00
CA GLY A 124 1.31 16.38 -5.57
C GLY A 124 0.59 15.80 -6.80
N ALA A 125 1.04 14.69 -7.35
CA ALA A 125 0.41 14.02 -8.50
C ALA A 125 -0.39 12.79 -8.07
N LYS A 126 -1.59 12.61 -8.65
CA LYS A 126 -2.38 11.38 -8.47
C LYS A 126 -1.73 10.25 -9.29
N ILE A 127 -1.53 9.09 -8.67
CA ILE A 127 -0.82 7.97 -9.29
C ILE A 127 -1.69 6.71 -9.32
N GLU A 128 -1.39 5.83 -10.26
CA GLU A 128 -1.78 4.41 -10.19
C GLU A 128 -0.62 3.58 -9.60
N VAL A 129 0.62 3.90 -9.98
CA VAL A 129 1.86 3.34 -9.42
C VAL A 129 2.97 4.40 -9.44
N ALA A 130 3.85 4.40 -8.44
CA ALA A 130 5.01 5.28 -8.40
C ALA A 130 6.17 4.67 -7.60
N ARG A 131 7.40 4.96 -8.03
CA ARG A 131 8.61 4.76 -7.20
C ARG A 131 8.72 5.92 -6.21
N LEU A 132 9.10 5.62 -4.98
CA LEU A 132 9.34 6.62 -3.95
C LEU A 132 10.84 6.95 -3.87
N ALA A 133 11.16 8.23 -3.94
CA ALA A 133 12.49 8.78 -3.66
C ALA A 133 12.56 9.30 -2.22
N GLU A 134 13.76 9.41 -1.65
CA GLU A 134 13.94 9.99 -0.32
C GLU A 134 13.19 11.32 -0.17
N GLY A 135 12.39 11.44 0.90
CA GLY A 135 11.57 12.62 1.16
C GLY A 135 10.24 12.69 0.39
N SER A 136 9.90 11.68 -0.43
CA SER A 136 8.63 11.65 -1.18
C SER A 136 7.44 11.81 -0.24
N THR A 137 6.54 12.70 -0.61
CA THR A 137 5.31 12.98 0.12
C THR A 137 4.17 12.13 -0.43
N ILE A 138 3.48 11.42 0.45
CA ILE A 138 2.36 10.55 0.11
C ILE A 138 1.12 11.10 0.79
N ARG A 139 0.02 11.23 0.05
CA ARG A 139 -1.28 11.63 0.59
C ARG A 139 -2.34 10.61 0.21
N LEU A 140 -2.96 10.04 1.25
CA LEU A 140 -4.08 9.12 1.16
C LEU A 140 -5.24 9.75 1.91
N GLY A 141 -6.28 10.17 1.18
CA GLY A 141 -7.38 10.92 1.79
C GLY A 141 -6.90 12.19 2.51
N GLY A 142 -7.22 12.30 3.81
CA GLY A 142 -6.82 13.38 4.72
C GLY A 142 -5.47 13.17 5.41
N THR A 143 -4.86 11.99 5.26
CA THR A 143 -3.60 11.61 5.89
C THR A 143 -2.41 11.88 4.96
N SER A 144 -1.33 12.44 5.51
CA SER A 144 -0.08 12.65 4.78
C SER A 144 1.07 11.92 5.45
N MET A 145 1.97 11.39 4.63
CA MET A 145 3.10 10.57 5.04
C MET A 145 4.34 10.98 4.24
N VAL A 146 5.52 10.66 4.77
CA VAL A 146 6.80 10.90 4.09
C VAL A 146 7.62 9.62 4.08
N PHE A 147 8.16 9.28 2.93
CA PHE A 147 9.10 8.19 2.78
C PHE A 147 10.52 8.63 3.16
N ASN A 148 11.19 7.83 3.99
CA ASN A 148 12.58 7.98 4.39
C ASN A 148 13.26 6.60 4.34
N GLU A 149 14.35 6.49 3.60
CA GLU A 149 15.30 5.40 3.61
C GLU A 149 16.06 5.45 4.94
N THR A 150 16.06 4.35 5.68
CA THR A 150 16.69 4.32 7.00
C THR A 150 17.99 3.53 6.91
N GLU A 151 19.12 4.19 7.21
CA GLU A 151 20.39 3.49 7.43
C GLU A 151 20.39 2.80 8.80
N LEU A 152 20.89 1.57 8.87
CA LEU A 152 21.34 0.91 10.09
C LEU A 152 22.83 0.62 9.95
#